data_AF-A0A2E8WFJ3-F1
#
_entry.id   AF-A0A2E8WFJ3-F1
#
_cell.length_a   1.000
_cell.length_b   1.000
_cell.length_c   1.000
_cell.angle_alpha   90.00
_cell.angle_beta   90.00
_cell.angle_gamma   90.00
#
_symmetry.space_group_name_H-M   'P 1'
#
loop_
_entity.id
_entity.type
_entity.pdbx_description
1 polymer ?
#
loop_
_entity_poly.entity_id
_entity_poly.type
_entity_poly.pdbx_seq_one_letter_code
_entity_poly.pdbx_strand_id
1 'polypeptide(L)' 'MRSDLLEPDIPKSGGPIEIRRIAEMAEMHHVSIAPHNMASPLTAIASAHICATIPNFLGLEYHSANIPLWHTMLSFKDPI' A
#
# COMPACT_ATOMS: atom_id res chain seq x y z
N MET A 1 11.80 17.70 -13.55
CA MET A 1 10.82 16.64 -13.89
C MET A 1 9.94 16.47 -12.67
N ARG A 2 8.61 16.56 -12.81
CA ARG A 2 7.62 16.39 -11.74
C ARG A 2 6.84 15.11 -12.03
N SER A 3 6.52 14.32 -11.01
CA SER A 3 5.66 13.15 -11.15
C SER A 3 4.19 13.53 -11.02
N ASP A 4 3.33 12.88 -11.80
CA ASP A 4 1.87 13.10 -11.77
C ASP A 4 1.15 12.17 -10.78
N LEU A 5 1.83 11.11 -10.33
CA LEU A 5 1.37 10.12 -9.37
C LEU A 5 2.57 9.67 -8.52
N LEU A 6 2.36 9.47 -7.22
CA LEU A 6 3.37 8.85 -6.35
C LEU A 6 2.99 7.42 -6.00
N GLU A 7 3.96 6.52 -6.09
CA GLU A 7 3.76 5.08 -5.83
C GLU A 7 4.70 4.59 -4.71
N PRO A 8 4.66 5.19 -3.50
CA PRO A 8 5.54 4.77 -2.43
C PRO A 8 5.20 3.36 -1.95
N ASP A 9 6.21 2.62 -1.51
CA ASP A 9 6.05 1.28 -0.96
C ASP A 9 5.97 1.40 0.57
N ILE A 10 4.83 1.04 1.17
CA ILE A 10 4.57 1.29 2.60
C ILE A 10 5.64 0.71 3.52
N PRO A 11 5.98 -0.60 3.46
CA PRO A 11 7.04 -1.15 4.30
C PRO A 11 8.44 -0.60 3.98
N LYS A 12 8.70 -0.12 2.75
CA LYS A 12 10.04 0.39 2.38
C LYS A 12 10.22 1.90 2.55
N SER A 13 9.13 2.66 2.58
CA SER A 13 9.15 4.13 2.64
C SER A 13 8.95 4.67 4.07
N GLY A 14 9.28 3.89 5.09
CA GLY A 14 9.24 4.33 6.50
C GLY A 14 7.95 4.00 7.25
N GLY A 15 7.05 3.20 6.66
CA GLY A 15 5.88 2.67 7.34
C GLY A 15 4.70 3.65 7.42
N PRO A 16 3.71 3.38 8.30
CA PRO A 16 2.40 4.05 8.28
C PRO A 16 2.46 5.58 8.39
N ILE A 17 3.24 6.08 9.36
CA ILE A 17 3.32 7.53 9.64
C ILE A 17 4.03 8.25 8.51
N GLU A 18 5.09 7.65 7.96
CA GLU A 18 5.87 8.27 6.91
C GLU A 18 5.10 8.32 5.59
N ILE A 19 4.33 7.27 5.27
CA ILE A 19 3.45 7.25 4.11
C ILE A 19 2.39 8.35 4.20
N ARG A 20 1.83 8.59 5.39
CA ARG A 20 0.90 9.70 5.58
C ARG A 20 1.57 11.06 5.33
N ARG A 21 2.79 11.28 5.80
CA ARG A 21 3.54 12.51 5.52
C ARG A 21 3.83 12.68 4.03
N ILE A 22 4.22 11.61 3.35
CA ILE A 22 4.42 11.61 1.89
C ILE A 22 3.10 11.99 1.19
N ALA A 23 1.97 11.44 1.65
CA ALA A 23 0.65 11.74 1.09
C ALA A 23 0.23 13.20 1.31
N GLU A 24 0.44 13.75 2.51
CA GLU A 24 0.18 15.15 2.85
C GLU A 24 1.05 16.09 1.97
N MET A 25 2.32 15.74 1.75
CA MET A 25 3.19 16.45 0.82
C MET A 25 2.69 16.39 -0.62
N ALA A 26 2.22 15.22 -1.08
CA ALA A 26 1.66 15.06 -2.42
C ALA A 26 0.36 15.86 -2.62
N GLU A 27 -0.49 15.90 -1.59
CA GLU A 27 -1.76 16.63 -1.59
C GLU A 27 -1.55 18.14 -1.80
N MET A 28 -0.52 18.73 -1.18
CA MET A 28 -0.13 20.14 -1.40
C MET A 28 0.22 20.45 -2.86
N HIS A 29 0.57 19.43 -3.65
CA HIS A 29 0.90 19.56 -5.07
C HIS A 29 -0.21 19.04 -6.00
N HIS A 30 -1.39 18.73 -5.45
CA HIS A 30 -2.52 18.11 -6.14
C HIS A 30 -2.15 16.80 -6.84
N VAL A 31 -1.28 16.01 -6.21
CA VAL A 31 -0.83 14.71 -6.70
C VAL A 31 -1.47 13.63 -5.82
N SER A 32 -2.10 12.65 -6.45
CA SER A 32 -2.61 11.47 -5.77
C SER A 32 -1.49 10.48 -5.44
N ILE A 33 -1.78 9.53 -4.56
CA ILE A 33 -0.88 8.42 -4.28
C ILE A 33 -1.51 7.08 -4.67
N ALA A 34 -0.73 6.18 -5.25
CA ALA A 34 -1.11 4.80 -5.53
C ALA A 34 -0.01 3.87 -5.02
N PRO A 35 -0.01 3.49 -3.72
CA PRO A 35 1.10 2.76 -3.13
C PRO A 35 1.44 1.45 -3.85
N HIS A 36 2.74 1.24 -4.09
CA HIS A 36 3.29 -0.03 -4.54
C HIS A 36 3.13 -1.08 -3.44
N ASN A 37 2.70 -2.29 -3.81
CA ASN A 37 2.38 -3.34 -2.84
C ASN A 37 2.66 -4.74 -3.40
N MET A 38 3.95 -5.10 -3.41
CA MET A 38 4.41 -6.46 -3.62
C MET A 38 4.68 -7.14 -2.27
N ALA A 39 3.61 -7.44 -1.52
CA ALA A 39 3.71 -7.91 -0.16
C ALA A 39 2.80 -9.11 0.17
N SER A 40 3.04 -9.71 1.34
CA SER A 40 2.18 -10.76 1.91
C SER A 40 0.78 -10.23 2.21
N PRO A 41 -0.23 -11.10 2.39
CA PRO A 41 -1.59 -10.66 2.68
C PRO A 41 -1.69 -9.81 3.95
N LEU A 42 -0.88 -10.12 4.97
CA LEU A 42 -0.85 -9.35 6.21
C LEU A 42 -0.43 -7.89 5.93
N THR A 43 0.66 -7.71 5.19
CA THR A 43 1.14 -6.38 4.83
C THR A 43 0.18 -5.67 3.89
N ALA A 44 -0.48 -6.38 2.98
CA ALA A 44 -1.49 -5.81 2.09
C ALA A 44 -2.71 -5.28 2.87
N ILE A 45 -3.20 -6.02 3.88
CA ILE A 45 -4.29 -5.57 4.76
C ILE A 45 -3.87 -4.35 5.58
N ALA A 46 -2.67 -4.37 6.17
CA ALA A 46 -2.13 -3.23 6.89
C ALA A 46 -2.02 -1.99 5.97
N SER A 47 -1.56 -2.20 4.74
CA SER A 47 -1.48 -1.18 3.71
C SER A 47 -2.85 -0.60 3.37
N ALA A 48 -3.88 -1.45 3.23
CA ALA A 48 -5.25 -1.02 3.00
C ALA A 48 -5.79 -0.14 4.15
N HIS A 49 -5.51 -0.51 5.40
CA HIS A 49 -5.89 0.31 6.56
C HIS A 49 -5.22 1.68 6.52
N ILE A 50 -3.95 1.76 6.14
CA ILE A 50 -3.22 3.03 6.03
C ILE A 50 -3.80 3.87 4.90
N CYS A 51 -3.99 3.27 3.72
CA CYS A 51 -4.58 3.93 2.55
C CYS A 51 -5.97 4.51 2.84
N ALA A 52 -6.79 3.82 3.65
CA ALA A 52 -8.11 4.30 4.06
C ALA A 52 -8.07 5.61 4.88
N THR A 53 -6.90 5.99 5.42
CA THR A 53 -6.73 7.25 6.16
C THR A 53 -6.22 8.42 5.30
N ILE A 54 -5.95 8.18 4.01
CA ILE A 54 -5.29 9.13 3.12
C ILE A 54 -6.32 9.70 2.12
N PRO A 55 -6.57 11.02 2.11
CA PRO A 55 -7.64 11.62 1.30
C PRO A 55 -7.35 11.61 -0.21
N ASN A 56 -6.07 11.68 -0.60
CA ASN A 56 -5.63 11.67 -2.00
C ASN A 56 -5.19 10.26 -2.47
N PHE A 57 -5.70 9.20 -1.86
CA PHE A 57 -5.47 7.82 -2.27
C PHE A 57 -6.21 7.48 -3.56
N LEU A 58 -5.51 6.91 -4.54
CA LEU A 58 -6.04 6.52 -5.85
C LEU A 58 -6.29 5.01 -5.96
N GLY A 59 -5.35 4.19 -5.49
CA GLY A 59 -5.43 2.74 -5.61
C GLY A 59 -4.26 2.04 -4.93
N LEU A 60 -4.47 0.79 -4.52
CA LEU A 60 -3.44 -0.05 -3.90
C LEU A 60 -3.16 -1.23 -4.83
N GLU A 61 -1.90 -1.45 -5.15
CA GLU A 61 -1.51 -2.55 -6.01
C GLU A 61 -1.88 -3.92 -5.42
N TYR A 62 -2.31 -4.83 -6.30
CA TYR A 62 -2.46 -6.24 -5.99
C TYR A 62 -1.63 -7.09 -6.95
N HIS A 63 -0.36 -7.31 -6.59
CA HIS A 63 0.58 -8.06 -7.41
C HIS A 63 0.32 -9.59 -7.40
N SER A 64 -0.17 -10.12 -6.27
CA SER A 64 -0.15 -11.56 -5.97
C SER A 64 -1.37 -12.35 -6.46
N ALA A 65 -2.13 -11.82 -7.42
CA ALA A 65 -3.37 -12.42 -7.91
C ALA A 65 -3.23 -13.86 -8.46
N ASN A 66 -2.04 -14.19 -8.97
CA ASN A 66 -1.71 -15.48 -9.57
C ASN A 66 -0.89 -16.39 -8.64
N ILE A 67 -0.80 -16.07 -7.34
CA ILE A 67 -0.04 -16.84 -6.35
C ILE A 67 -1.03 -17.58 -5.44
N PRO A 68 -1.33 -18.88 -5.67
CA PRO A 68 -2.35 -19.61 -4.90
C PRO A 68 -2.11 -19.57 -3.39
N LEU A 69 -0.83 -19.65 -2.99
CA LEU A 69 -0.42 -19.60 -1.59
C LEU A 69 -0.85 -18.31 -0.88
N TRP A 70 -0.93 -17.18 -1.60
CA TRP A 70 -1.28 -15.89 -1.02
C TRP A 70 -2.66 -15.92 -0.37
N HIS A 71 -3.62 -16.65 -0.95
CA HIS A 71 -4.98 -16.77 -0.40
C HIS A 71 -5.08 -17.64 0.86
N THR A 72 -4.10 -18.52 1.10
CA THR A 72 -4.10 -19.44 2.24
C THR A 72 -3.18 -18.99 3.36
N MET A 73 -2.32 -17.99 3.14
CA MET A 73 -1.31 -17.52 4.10
C MET A 73 -1.88 -17.00 5.42
N LEU A 74 -3.16 -16.63 5.48
CA LEU A 74 -3.85 -16.19 6.71
C LEU A 74 -4.79 -17.27 7.28
N SER A 75 -4.77 -18.49 6.73
CA SER A 75 -5.60 -19.60 7.20
C SER A 75 -5.12 -20.12 8.55
N PHE A 76 -6.02 -20.21 9.52
CA PHE A 76 -5.75 -20.86 10.80
C PHE A 76 -5.86 -22.40 10.74
N LYS A 77 -6.43 -22.92 9.65
CA LYS A 77 -6.70 -24.36 9.50
C LYS A 77 -5.42 -25.14 9.13
N ASP A 78 -4.55 -24.50 8.35
CA ASP A 78 -3.33 -25.09 7.82
C ASP A 78 -2.19 -24.08 8.01
N PRO A 79 -1.59 -24.01 9.22
CA PRO A 79 -0.52 -23.07 9.49
C PRO A 79 0.70 -23.39 8.62
N ILE A 80 1.32 -22.34 8.08
CA ILE A 80 2.54 -22.41 7.25
C ILE A 80 3.78 -22.57 8.12
#